data_AF-A0A0K8TIJ5-F1
#
_entry.id   AF-A0A0K8TIJ5-F1
#
_cell.length_a   1.000
_cell.length_b   1.000
_cell.length_c   1.000
_cell.angle_alpha   90.00
_cell.angle_beta   90.00
_cell.angle_gamma   90.00
#
_symmetry.space_group_name_H-M   'P 1'
#
loop_
_entity.id
_entity.type
_entity.pdbx_description
1 polymer ?
#
loop_
_entity_poly.entity_id
_entity_poly.type
_entity_poly.pdbx_seq_one_letter_code
_entity_poly.pdbx_strand_id
1 'polypeptide(L)'
;LGAVRIMSGPDGLTLPFLPVVEPQGPNAFIDKHPIDIIEAKGFNDVPALFSYCDDEGSMFALKIFFDEKTLETVESNWDVIIPKGVMIDIEPAKGVEIAQKLRKRFLGDKTLKEKCSRIFTDVRRKTFR
;
A
#
# COMPACT_ATOMS: atom_id res chain seq x y z
N LEU A 1 -6.07 5.13 -25.49
CA LEU A 1 -4.96 4.79 -24.58
C LEU A 1 -5.36 5.19 -23.18
N GLY A 2 -5.78 4.23 -22.36
CA GLY A 2 -6.22 4.45 -20.99
C GLY A 2 -5.07 4.97 -20.14
N ALA A 3 -5.34 5.95 -19.29
CA ALA A 3 -4.35 6.68 -18.54
C ALA A 3 -3.44 5.74 -17.73
N VAL A 4 -2.16 5.69 -18.09
CA VAL A 4 -1.10 5.25 -17.17
C VAL A 4 -1.05 6.32 -16.09
N ARG A 5 -1.78 6.10 -15.00
CA ARG A 5 -1.64 6.94 -13.81
C ARG A 5 -0.31 6.57 -13.17
N ILE A 6 0.74 7.30 -13.54
CA ILE A 6 2.03 7.19 -12.87
C ILE A 6 1.78 7.47 -11.39
N MET A 7 1.82 6.43 -10.56
CA MET A 7 1.79 6.59 -9.11
C MET A 7 3.18 7.02 -8.66
N SER A 8 3.49 8.30 -8.90
CA SER A 8 4.68 8.96 -8.41
C SER A 8 4.41 9.45 -6.99
N GLY A 9 4.87 8.69 -6.00
CA GLY A 9 4.99 9.15 -4.62
C GLY A 9 6.46 9.40 -4.24
N PRO A 10 6.76 10.32 -3.31
CA PRO A 10 8.11 10.56 -2.79
C PRO A 10 8.69 9.38 -1.97
N ASP A 11 7.96 8.27 -1.86
CA ASP A 11 8.23 7.07 -1.06
C ASP A 11 8.99 5.96 -1.82
N GLY A 12 9.29 6.16 -3.11
CA GLY A 12 10.30 5.38 -3.81
C GLY A 12 9.85 4.01 -4.33
N LEU A 13 8.55 3.73 -4.40
CA LEU A 13 8.02 2.65 -5.24
C LEU A 13 7.25 3.23 -6.42
N THR A 14 7.97 3.65 -7.45
CA THR A 14 7.35 3.95 -8.75
C THR A 14 7.15 2.63 -9.49
N LEU A 15 5.90 2.23 -9.69
CA LEU A 15 5.55 1.13 -10.60
C LEU A 15 5.04 1.72 -11.91
N PRO A 16 5.93 2.07 -12.87
CA PRO A 16 5.54 2.76 -14.10
C PRO A 16 4.73 1.87 -15.04
N PHE A 17 4.84 0.55 -14.87
CA PHE A 17 4.12 -0.46 -15.64
C PHE A 17 3.50 -1.45 -14.67
N LEU A 18 2.20 -1.66 -14.81
CA LEU A 18 1.39 -2.60 -14.05
C LEU A 18 0.53 -3.41 -15.03
N PRO A 19 0.07 -4.61 -14.65
CA PRO A 19 -1.01 -5.27 -15.37
C PRO A 19 -2.21 -4.34 -15.51
N VAL A 20 -2.84 -4.36 -16.69
CA VAL A 20 -4.03 -3.56 -17.00
C VAL A 20 -5.13 -4.46 -17.52
N VAL A 21 -6.38 -4.02 -17.43
CA VAL A 21 -7.48 -4.63 -18.19
C VAL A 21 -7.28 -4.25 -19.67
N GLU A 22 -7.06 -5.26 -20.50
CA GLU A 22 -6.82 -5.11 -21.92
C GLU A 22 -8.14 -4.97 -22.70
N PRO A 23 -8.12 -4.33 -23.88
CA PRO A 23 -9.23 -4.44 -24.82
C PRO A 23 -9.46 -5.91 -25.19
N GLN A 24 -10.73 -6.30 -25.33
CA GLN A 24 -11.08 -7.65 -25.76
C GLN A 24 -10.42 -7.98 -27.10
N GLY A 25 -9.79 -9.16 -27.17
CA GLY A 25 -9.12 -9.64 -28.35
C GLY A 25 -8.58 -11.06 -28.19
N PRO A 26 -8.24 -11.74 -29.29
CA PRO A 26 -7.83 -13.15 -29.26
C PRO A 26 -6.53 -13.39 -28.48
N ASN A 27 -5.73 -12.34 -28.25
CA ASN A 27 -4.45 -12.39 -27.55
C ASN A 27 -4.46 -11.62 -26.23
N ALA A 28 -5.62 -11.14 -25.76
CA ALA A 28 -5.71 -10.48 -24.46
C ALA A 28 -5.39 -11.50 -23.37
N PHE A 29 -4.49 -11.15 -22.45
CA PHE A 29 -4.18 -11.96 -21.28
C PHE A 29 -5.27 -11.79 -20.21
N ILE A 30 -5.70 -10.56 -19.95
CA ILE A 30 -6.80 -10.25 -19.03
C ILE A 30 -7.68 -9.11 -19.57
N ASP A 31 -8.91 -9.43 -19.97
CA ASP A 31 -9.84 -8.50 -20.63
C ASP A 31 -11.02 -8.05 -19.74
N LYS A 32 -11.02 -8.49 -18.47
CA LYS A 32 -12.03 -8.17 -17.45
C LYS A 32 -11.35 -7.78 -16.14
N HIS A 33 -12.09 -7.09 -15.27
CA HIS A 33 -11.56 -6.79 -13.95
C HIS A 33 -11.33 -8.10 -13.17
N PRO A 34 -10.20 -8.27 -12.45
CA PRO A 34 -9.89 -9.51 -11.75
C PRO A 34 -10.98 -9.97 -10.77
N ILE A 35 -11.65 -9.02 -10.10
CA ILE A 35 -12.77 -9.33 -9.19
C ILE A 35 -13.91 -10.01 -9.95
N ASP A 36 -14.27 -9.50 -11.13
CA ASP A 36 -15.35 -10.08 -11.94
C ASP A 36 -15.02 -11.50 -12.42
N ILE A 37 -13.74 -11.77 -12.74
CA ILE A 37 -13.26 -13.10 -13.12
C ILE A 37 -13.40 -14.07 -11.95
N ILE A 38 -13.03 -13.63 -10.74
CA ILE A 38 -13.13 -14.45 -9.52
C ILE A 38 -14.60 -14.75 -9.19
N GLU A 39 -15.46 -13.73 -9.20
CA GLU A 39 -16.89 -13.88 -8.88
C GLU A 39 -17.61 -14.77 -9.90
N ALA A 40 -17.26 -14.66 -11.18
CA ALA A 40 -17.80 -15.49 -12.25
C ALA A 40 -17.20 -16.91 -12.30
N LYS A 41 -16.23 -17.24 -11.43
CA LYS A 41 -15.44 -18.48 -11.49
C LYS A 41 -14.79 -18.71 -12.87
N GLY A 42 -14.37 -17.63 -13.52
CA GLY A 42 -13.74 -17.64 -14.85
C GLY A 42 -12.25 -18.02 -14.83
N PHE A 43 -11.82 -18.81 -13.85
CA PHE A 43 -10.42 -19.20 -13.63
C PHE A 43 -10.30 -20.73 -13.50
N ASN A 44 -9.06 -21.24 -13.53
CA ASN A 44 -8.82 -22.67 -13.37
C ASN A 44 -9.11 -23.11 -11.92
N ASP A 45 -10.00 -24.09 -11.77
CA ASP A 45 -10.33 -24.67 -10.46
C ASP A 45 -9.26 -25.66 -10.02
N VAL A 46 -8.21 -25.13 -9.38
CA VAL A 46 -7.07 -25.89 -8.87
C VAL A 46 -6.77 -25.55 -7.41
N PRO A 47 -6.25 -26.49 -6.61
CA PRO A 47 -5.83 -26.19 -5.24
C PRO A 47 -4.72 -25.12 -5.22
N ALA A 48 -4.94 -24.05 -4.45
CA ALA A 48 -3.99 -22.96 -4.26
C ALA A 48 -3.76 -22.69 -2.77
N LEU A 49 -2.51 -22.39 -2.40
CA LEU A 49 -2.11 -21.96 -1.05
C LEU A 49 -1.60 -20.52 -1.13
N PHE A 50 -2.23 -19.63 -0.37
CA PHE A 50 -1.81 -18.24 -0.21
C PHE A 50 -1.34 -18.02 1.23
N SER A 51 -0.22 -17.31 1.38
CA SER A 51 0.33 -16.92 2.68
C SER A 51 0.86 -15.49 2.63
N TYR A 52 0.99 -14.86 3.79
CA TYR A 52 1.60 -13.56 3.97
C TYR A 52 2.45 -13.56 5.25
N CYS A 53 3.43 -12.67 5.35
CA CYS A 53 4.18 -12.45 6.59
C CYS A 53 3.50 -11.37 7.45
N ASP A 54 3.64 -11.48 8.78
CA ASP A 54 3.01 -10.52 9.71
C ASP A 54 3.46 -9.05 9.47
N ASP A 55 4.69 -8.83 9.00
CA ASP A 55 5.32 -7.51 8.87
C ASP A 55 5.69 -7.12 7.41
N GLU A 56 4.99 -7.60 6.37
CA GLU A 56 5.32 -7.27 4.96
C GLU A 56 5.30 -5.76 4.67
N GLY A 57 4.39 -5.03 5.32
CA GLY A 57 4.30 -3.57 5.19
C GLY A 57 5.57 -2.83 5.65
N SER A 58 6.43 -3.47 6.45
CA SER A 58 7.72 -2.89 6.86
C SER A 58 8.62 -2.60 5.65
N MET A 59 8.54 -3.40 4.58
CA MET A 59 9.30 -3.17 3.35
C MET A 59 9.08 -1.77 2.76
N PHE A 60 7.85 -1.24 2.87
CA PHE A 60 7.48 0.08 2.37
C PHE A 60 7.63 1.17 3.43
N ALA A 61 7.30 0.87 4.68
CA ALA A 61 7.19 1.88 5.73
C ALA A 61 8.51 2.17 6.47
N LEU A 62 9.49 1.26 6.46
CA LEU A 62 10.72 1.40 7.26
C LEU A 62 11.50 2.68 6.95
N LYS A 63 11.57 3.10 5.67
CA LYS A 63 12.28 4.33 5.28
C LYS A 63 11.70 5.58 5.95
N ILE A 64 10.38 5.63 6.13
CA ILE A 64 9.70 6.74 6.80
C ILE A 64 10.18 6.86 8.24
N PHE A 65 10.39 5.72 8.91
CA PHE A 65 10.82 5.71 10.30
C PHE A 65 12.32 6.02 10.45
N PHE A 66 13.17 5.58 9.51
CA PHE A 66 14.62 5.80 9.59
C PHE A 66 15.07 7.25 9.38
N ASP A 67 14.22 8.09 8.78
CA ASP A 67 14.49 9.51 8.61
C ASP A 67 13.48 10.37 9.38
N GLU A 68 13.95 11.06 10.42
CA GLU A 68 13.09 11.86 11.30
C GLU A 68 12.34 12.97 10.54
N LYS A 69 12.97 13.56 9.51
CA LYS A 69 12.32 14.56 8.66
C LYS A 69 11.18 13.96 7.84
N THR A 70 11.39 12.79 7.26
CA THR A 70 10.34 12.05 6.55
C THR A 70 9.21 11.66 7.51
N LEU A 71 9.54 11.18 8.71
CA LEU A 71 8.56 10.84 9.74
C LEU A 71 7.67 12.05 10.10
N GLU A 72 8.28 13.20 10.38
CA GLU A 72 7.58 14.45 10.69
C GLU A 72 6.71 14.93 9.53
N THR A 73 7.19 14.76 8.29
CA THR A 73 6.44 15.10 7.08
C THR A 73 5.19 14.23 6.95
N VAL A 74 5.31 12.92 7.18
CA VAL A 74 4.18 11.98 7.15
C VAL A 74 3.21 12.25 8.29
N GLU A 75 3.71 12.51 9.49
CA GLU A 75 2.90 12.85 10.67
C GLU A 75 2.02 14.07 10.40
N SER A 76 2.61 15.13 9.82
CA SER A 76 1.96 16.42 9.58
C SER A 76 1.05 16.43 8.34
N ASN A 77 1.28 15.53 7.38
CA ASN A 77 0.55 15.47 6.10
C ASN A 77 -0.18 14.14 5.90
N TRP A 78 -0.56 13.48 6.98
CA TRP A 78 -1.13 12.13 6.98
C TRP A 78 -2.30 11.96 6.01
N ASP A 79 -3.26 12.90 6.05
CA ASP A 79 -4.48 12.87 5.23
C ASP A 79 -4.20 13.04 3.73
N VAL A 80 -3.00 13.46 3.34
CA VAL A 80 -2.57 13.65 1.95
C VAL A 80 -1.66 12.51 1.50
N ILE A 81 -0.75 12.06 2.36
CA ILE A 81 0.28 11.07 2.03
C ILE A 81 -0.30 9.65 2.06
N ILE A 82 -1.06 9.29 3.10
CA ILE A 82 -1.53 7.92 3.28
C ILE A 82 -2.49 7.47 2.16
N PRO A 83 -3.45 8.28 1.68
CA PRO A 83 -4.30 7.88 0.55
C PRO A 83 -3.50 7.53 -0.70
N LYS A 84 -2.35 8.19 -0.93
CA LYS A 84 -1.45 7.90 -2.04
C LYS A 84 -0.64 6.63 -1.77
N GLY A 85 -0.13 6.46 -0.55
CA GLY A 85 0.68 5.32 -0.15
C GLY A 85 -0.06 3.98 -0.15
N VAL A 86 -1.39 3.98 0.03
CA VAL A 86 -2.21 2.76 -0.06
C VAL A 86 -2.54 2.33 -1.48
N MET A 87 -2.11 3.09 -2.50
CA MET A 87 -2.17 2.69 -3.91
C MET A 87 -3.58 2.33 -4.42
N ILE A 88 -4.62 2.98 -3.88
CA ILE A 88 -6.01 2.81 -4.31
C ILE A 88 -6.44 4.08 -5.05
N ASP A 89 -7.01 3.92 -6.25
CA ASP A 89 -7.64 5.03 -6.95
C ASP A 89 -8.96 5.39 -6.26
N ILE A 90 -8.90 6.40 -5.40
CA ILE A 90 -10.02 6.84 -4.59
C ILE A 90 -10.27 8.33 -4.81
N GLU A 91 -11.56 8.69 -4.79
CA GLU A 91 -11.98 10.09 -4.78
C GLU A 91 -11.35 10.82 -3.58
N PRO A 92 -10.83 12.05 -3.76
CA PRO A 92 -10.04 12.72 -2.74
C PRO A 92 -10.71 12.85 -1.36
N ALA A 93 -11.99 13.22 -1.31
CA ALA A 93 -12.69 13.38 -0.04
C ALA A 93 -12.83 12.04 0.71
N LYS A 94 -13.15 10.96 -0.01
CA LYS A 94 -13.17 9.61 0.54
C LYS A 94 -11.78 9.13 0.96
N GLY A 95 -10.72 9.57 0.26
CA GLY A 95 -9.33 9.32 0.64
C GLY A 95 -9.00 9.84 2.03
N VAL A 96 -9.36 11.10 2.32
CA VAL A 96 -9.16 11.72 3.65
C VAL A 96 -9.92 10.96 4.73
N GLU A 97 -11.18 10.60 4.49
CA GLU A 97 -11.99 9.82 5.43
C GLU A 97 -11.33 8.48 5.80
N ILE A 98 -10.83 7.76 4.80
CA ILE A 98 -10.12 6.49 5.01
C ILE A 98 -8.81 6.72 5.77
N ALA A 99 -8.03 7.73 5.41
CA ALA A 99 -6.79 8.05 6.12
C ALA A 99 -7.04 8.28 7.61
N GLN A 100 -8.07 9.03 7.98
CA GLN A 100 -8.42 9.28 9.37
C GLN A 100 -8.88 8.00 10.09
N LYS A 101 -9.66 7.14 9.42
CA LYS A 101 -10.04 5.81 9.94
C LYS A 101 -8.81 4.93 10.20
N LEU A 102 -7.86 4.89 9.27
CA LEU A 102 -6.60 4.17 9.43
C LEU A 102 -5.79 4.73 10.60
N ARG A 103 -5.66 6.05 10.70
CA ARG A 103 -4.95 6.71 11.81
C ARG A 103 -5.51 6.28 13.16
N LYS A 104 -6.83 6.39 13.32
CA LYS A 104 -7.52 6.00 14.55
C LYS A 104 -7.36 4.50 14.85
N ARG A 105 -7.48 3.65 13.82
CA ARG A 105 -7.39 2.18 13.96
C ARG A 105 -6.01 1.71 14.43
N PHE A 106 -4.93 2.30 13.90
CA PHE A 106 -3.57 1.82 14.11
C PHE A 106 -2.78 2.63 15.15
N LEU A 107 -3.01 3.95 15.21
CA LEU A 107 -2.31 4.86 16.13
C LEU A 107 -3.18 5.23 17.34
N GLY A 108 -4.50 5.29 17.18
CA GLY A 108 -5.38 5.86 18.20
C GLY A 108 -5.02 7.32 18.42
N ASP A 109 -4.76 7.70 19.67
CA ASP A 109 -4.35 9.07 20.05
C ASP A 109 -2.83 9.26 20.08
N LYS A 110 -2.04 8.25 19.65
CA LYS A 110 -0.57 8.32 19.64
C LYS A 110 -0.06 8.90 18.32
N THR A 111 1.09 9.55 18.38
CA THR A 111 1.90 9.94 17.21
C THR A 111 2.57 8.72 16.58
N LEU A 112 3.02 8.85 15.31
CA LEU A 112 3.84 7.82 14.65
C LEU A 112 5.13 7.53 15.45
N LYS A 113 5.78 8.57 15.99
CA LYS A 113 7.02 8.43 16.77
C LYS A 113 6.81 7.59 18.03
N GLU A 114 5.73 7.85 18.77
CA GLU A 114 5.42 7.10 20.00
C GLU A 114 5.13 5.62 19.73
N LYS A 115 4.39 5.32 18.64
CA LYS A 115 4.06 3.94 18.28
C LYS A 115 5.26 3.16 17.76
N CYS A 116 6.19 3.82 17.07
CA CYS A 116 7.33 3.18 16.40
C CYS A 116 8.58 2.99 17.25
N SER A 117 8.63 3.56 18.46
CA SER A 117 9.69 3.31 19.45
C SER A 117 9.97 1.80 19.70
N ARG A 118 8.96 0.93 19.49
CA ARG A 118 9.09 -0.53 19.59
C ARG A 118 9.83 -1.18 18.41
N ILE A 119 9.63 -0.72 17.17
CA ILE A 119 10.25 -1.32 15.96
C ILE A 119 11.77 -1.12 15.99
N PHE A 120 12.23 0.08 16.37
CA PHE A 120 13.66 0.39 16.50
C PHE A 120 14.39 -0.45 17.53
N THR A 121 13.71 -0.74 18.65
CA THR A 121 14.30 -1.49 19.75
C THR A 121 14.50 -2.97 19.38
N ASP A 122 13.57 -3.54 18.60
CA ASP A 122 13.64 -4.95 18.18
C ASP A 122 14.54 -5.20 16.97
N VAL A 123 14.52 -4.35 15.93
CA VAL A 123 15.40 -4.51 14.76
C VAL A 123 16.87 -4.38 15.16
N ARG A 124 17.22 -3.37 15.97
CA ARG A 124 18.60 -3.20 16.46
C ARG A 124 19.06 -4.37 17.33
N ARG A 125 18.16 -5.01 18.08
CA ARG A 125 18.47 -6.15 18.95
C ARG A 125 18.64 -7.46 18.17
N LYS A 126 17.97 -7.63 17.02
CA LYS A 126 18.07 -8.82 16.16
C LYS A 126 19.21 -8.76 15.14
N THR A 127 19.60 -7.58 14.66
CA THR A 127 20.66 -7.43 13.64
C THR A 127 22.09 -7.40 14.23
N PHE A 128 22.25 -7.15 15.54
CA PHE A 128 23.56 -7.07 16.21
C PHE A 128 23.79 -8.21 17.22
N ARG A 129 23.30 -9.42 16.94
CA ARG A 129 23.65 -10.64 17.65
C ARG A 129 24.24 -11.67 16.70
#